data_AF-A0A2W4TAD8-F1
#
_entry.id   AF-A0A2W4TAD8-F1
#
_cell.length_a   1.000
_cell.length_b   1.000
_cell.length_c   1.000
_cell.angle_alpha   90.00
_cell.angle_beta   90.00
_cell.angle_gamma   90.00
#
_symmetry.space_group_name_H-M   'P 1'
#
loop_
_entity.id
_entity.type
_entity.pdbx_description
1 polymer ?
#
loop_
_entity_poly.entity_id
_entity_poly.type
_entity_poly.pdbx_seq_one_letter_code
_entity_poly.pdbx_strand_id
1 'polypeptide(L)'
;MALWSSSPLSPRRTARAKAIPVTLPNLLRIKDLLNGSGANDYQSVQVYECDTTDMDGCLNPVAKGVSLVGLKQRVHEILAGSGGGNGLVYKFATNTGPLTQNEMAFMDGL
;
A
#
# COMPACT_ATOMS: atom_id res chain seq x y z
N MET A 1 -7.02 -50.03 37.23
CA MET A 1 -7.72 -49.19 36.24
C MET A 1 -6.70 -48.28 35.57
N ALA A 2 -6.27 -48.64 34.36
CA ALA A 2 -5.59 -47.73 33.45
C ALA A 2 -5.85 -48.25 32.04
N LEU A 3 -6.84 -47.66 31.37
CA LEU A 3 -7.24 -47.98 30.00
C LEU A 3 -6.32 -47.25 29.03
N TRP A 4 -5.59 -48.01 28.23
CA TRP A 4 -5.14 -47.56 26.91
C TRP A 4 -6.35 -47.56 25.98
N SER A 5 -6.65 -46.45 25.30
CA SER A 5 -7.32 -46.50 23.99
C SER A 5 -7.15 -45.20 23.20
N SER A 6 -6.33 -45.30 22.15
CA SER A 6 -6.68 -44.91 20.77
C SER A 6 -7.02 -43.44 20.48
N SER A 7 -6.04 -42.72 19.93
CA SER A 7 -6.28 -41.57 19.05
C SER A 7 -7.16 -41.98 17.86
N PRO A 8 -8.20 -41.21 17.49
CA PRO A 8 -8.81 -41.32 16.17
C PRO A 8 -8.19 -40.32 15.20
N LEU A 9 -7.84 -40.85 14.03
CA LEU A 9 -7.30 -40.18 12.87
C LEU A 9 -8.14 -38.95 12.44
N SER A 10 -7.43 -37.92 12.00
CA SER A 10 -7.94 -36.97 11.00
C SER A 10 -8.19 -37.73 9.69
N PRO A 11 -9.40 -37.65 9.13
CA PRO A 11 -9.46 -37.26 7.73
C PRO A 11 -10.73 -36.45 7.44
N ARG A 12 -10.59 -35.14 7.24
CA ARG A 12 -11.47 -34.42 6.33
C ARG A 12 -10.63 -33.63 5.35
N ARG A 13 -10.16 -34.32 4.30
CA ARG A 13 -10.11 -33.69 2.98
C ARG A 13 -11.55 -33.38 2.60
N THR A 14 -12.07 -32.24 3.07
CA THR A 14 -13.23 -31.62 2.45
C THR A 14 -12.82 -31.33 1.01
N ALA A 15 -13.63 -31.81 0.06
CA ALA A 15 -13.51 -31.42 -1.33
C ALA A 15 -13.46 -29.89 -1.38
N ARG A 16 -12.34 -29.32 -1.81
CA ARG A 16 -12.19 -27.88 -1.96
C ARG A 16 -13.17 -27.47 -3.04
N ALA A 17 -14.29 -26.85 -2.65
CA ALA A 17 -15.20 -26.25 -3.60
C ALA A 17 -14.35 -25.37 -4.53
N LYS A 18 -14.49 -25.55 -5.83
CA LYS A 18 -13.73 -24.78 -6.81
C LYS A 18 -14.06 -23.31 -6.57
N ALA A 19 -13.10 -22.55 -6.05
CA ALA A 19 -13.27 -21.13 -5.80
C ALA A 19 -13.65 -20.46 -7.13
N ILE A 20 -14.83 -19.87 -7.18
CA ILE A 20 -15.22 -19.03 -8.31
C ILE A 20 -14.40 -17.76 -8.18
N PRO A 21 -13.57 -17.39 -9.17
CA PRO A 21 -12.78 -16.17 -9.09
C PRO A 21 -13.72 -14.97 -9.00
N VAL A 22 -13.59 -14.19 -7.92
CA VAL A 22 -14.31 -12.93 -7.75
C VAL A 22 -13.64 -11.90 -8.68
N THR A 23 -14.36 -11.42 -9.69
CA THR A 23 -13.90 -10.34 -10.55
C THR A 23 -14.37 -9.01 -9.98
N LEU A 24 -13.42 -8.16 -9.57
CA LEU A 24 -13.70 -6.86 -8.99
C LEU A 24 -13.48 -5.75 -10.02
N PRO A 25 -14.26 -4.66 -9.99
CA PRO A 25 -13.97 -3.49 -10.78
C PRO A 25 -12.67 -2.82 -10.33
N ASN A 26 -12.03 -2.09 -11.24
CA ASN A 26 -10.80 -1.35 -10.94
C ASN A 26 -11.12 -0.13 -10.06
N LEU A 27 -10.67 -0.15 -8.80
CA LEU A 27 -10.75 1.01 -7.91
C LEU A 27 -9.60 2.00 -8.15
N LEU A 28 -8.39 1.47 -8.33
CA LEU A 28 -7.17 2.27 -8.43
C LEU A 28 -6.86 2.62 -9.88
N ARG A 29 -6.64 3.90 -10.16
CA ARG A 29 -6.19 4.39 -11.48
C ARG A 29 -4.80 5.00 -11.38
N ILE A 30 -4.08 5.06 -12.50
CA ILE A 30 -2.75 5.69 -12.57
C ILE A 30 -2.79 7.14 -12.06
N LYS A 31 -3.86 7.89 -12.37
CA LYS A 31 -4.02 9.26 -11.87
C LYS A 31 -4.06 9.34 -10.34
N ASP A 32 -4.51 8.30 -9.67
CA ASP A 32 -4.61 8.24 -8.21
C ASP A 32 -3.21 8.03 -7.61
N LEU A 33 -2.34 7.25 -8.27
CA LEU A 33 -0.92 7.12 -7.92
C LEU A 33 -0.11 8.41 -8.16
N LEU A 34 -0.43 9.14 -9.23
CA LEU A 34 0.29 10.36 -9.58
C LEU A 34 -0.09 11.53 -8.68
N ASN A 35 -1.38 11.67 -8.36
CA ASN A 35 -1.90 12.83 -7.63
C ASN A 35 -2.14 12.54 -6.14
N GLY A 36 -2.23 11.26 -5.73
CA GLY A 36 -2.45 10.86 -4.35
C GLY A 36 -3.87 11.16 -3.84
N SER A 37 -4.03 11.02 -2.53
CA SER A 37 -5.19 11.44 -1.77
C SER A 37 -5.04 12.89 -1.29
N GLY A 38 -6.13 13.65 -1.25
CA GLY A 38 -6.08 15.06 -0.84
C GLY A 38 -7.40 15.57 -0.29
N ALA A 39 -7.44 16.87 0.01
CA ALA A 39 -8.59 17.53 0.64
C ALA A 39 -9.81 17.69 -0.29
N ASN A 40 -9.67 17.40 -1.58
CA ASN A 40 -10.75 17.51 -2.55
C ASN A 40 -11.40 16.15 -2.80
N ASP A 41 -12.72 16.12 -3.01
CA ASP A 41 -13.49 14.90 -3.29
C ASP A 41 -12.98 14.11 -4.51
N TYR A 42 -12.31 14.79 -5.45
CA TYR A 42 -11.68 14.20 -6.64
C TYR A 42 -10.32 13.51 -6.37
N GLN A 43 -9.79 13.64 -5.16
CA GLN A 43 -8.55 13.03 -4.68
C GLN A 43 -8.85 12.04 -3.55
N SER A 44 -9.86 11.18 -3.72
CA SER A 44 -10.02 10.00 -2.88
C SER A 44 -9.36 8.80 -3.57
N VAL A 45 -8.50 8.10 -2.82
CA VAL A 45 -7.86 6.86 -3.27
C VAL A 45 -8.49 5.72 -2.50
N GLN A 46 -8.97 4.71 -3.23
CA GLN A 46 -9.59 3.53 -2.65
C GLN A 46 -8.82 2.28 -3.06
N VAL A 47 -8.67 1.37 -2.10
CA VAL A 47 -8.10 0.04 -2.30
C VAL A 47 -9.05 -1.00 -1.72
N TYR A 48 -8.92 -2.24 -2.18
CA TYR A 48 -9.63 -3.34 -1.55
C TYR A 48 -8.89 -3.78 -0.28
N GLU A 49 -9.59 -3.80 0.83
CA GLU A 49 -9.16 -4.46 2.06
C GLU A 49 -9.82 -5.84 2.12
N CYS A 50 -9.02 -6.87 2.37
CA CYS A 50 -9.48 -8.23 2.55
C CYS A 50 -9.78 -8.51 4.03
N ASP A 51 -10.69 -9.46 4.30
CA ASP A 51 -11.08 -9.84 5.66
C ASP A 51 -9.90 -10.45 6.44
N THR A 52 -9.11 -11.30 5.77
CA THR A 52 -7.89 -11.92 6.32
C THR A 52 -6.80 -12.05 5.25
N THR A 53 -5.58 -12.43 5.67
CA THR A 53 -4.45 -12.75 4.76
C THR A 53 -4.41 -14.22 4.35
N ASP A 54 -5.40 -15.03 4.76
CA ASP A 54 -5.46 -16.44 4.40
C ASP A 54 -5.91 -16.64 2.96
N MET A 55 -5.77 -17.86 2.44
CA MET A 55 -6.10 -18.19 1.05
C MET A 55 -7.54 -17.81 0.62
N ASP A 56 -8.48 -17.79 1.57
CA ASP A 56 -9.89 -17.47 1.32
C ASP A 56 -10.27 -16.09 1.91
N GLY A 57 -9.31 -15.33 2.43
CA GLY A 57 -9.53 -14.04 3.12
C GLY A 57 -9.96 -12.89 2.23
N CYS A 58 -9.86 -13.03 0.89
CA CYS A 58 -10.28 -12.02 -0.08
C CYS A 58 -11.58 -12.40 -0.83
N LEU A 59 -12.43 -13.26 -0.26
CA LEU A 59 -13.72 -13.60 -0.88
C LEU A 59 -14.76 -12.47 -0.76
N ASN A 60 -14.65 -11.60 0.26
CA ASN A 60 -15.55 -10.45 0.46
C ASN A 60 -14.78 -9.13 0.64
N PRO A 61 -14.04 -8.67 -0.39
CA PRO A 61 -13.22 -7.47 -0.26
C PRO A 61 -14.08 -6.21 -0.15
N VAL A 62 -13.67 -5.28 0.72
CA VAL A 62 -14.36 -4.01 0.94
C VAL A 62 -13.50 -2.85 0.43
N ALA A 63 -14.11 -1.90 -0.27
CA ALA A 63 -13.42 -0.69 -0.71
C ALA A 63 -13.13 0.22 0.49
N LYS A 64 -11.86 0.55 0.70
CA LYS A 64 -11.39 1.40 1.79
C LYS A 64 -10.62 2.59 1.29
N GLY A 65 -10.96 3.77 1.81
CA GLY A 65 -10.20 5.00 1.57
C GLY A 65 -8.83 4.91 2.23
N VAL A 66 -7.78 5.27 1.49
CA VAL A 66 -6.40 5.31 2.01
C VAL A 66 -5.78 6.68 1.76
N SER A 67 -4.91 7.07 2.69
CA SER A 67 -4.02 8.21 2.48
C SER A 67 -2.83 7.75 1.65
N LEU A 68 -2.73 8.26 0.43
CA LEU A 68 -1.65 7.97 -0.51
C LEU A 68 -0.99 9.29 -0.90
N VAL A 69 0.32 9.43 -0.67
CA VAL A 69 1.07 10.58 -1.21
C VAL A 69 1.33 10.33 -2.69
N GLY A 70 0.88 11.26 -3.54
CA GLY A 70 1.05 11.15 -4.99
C GLY A 70 2.51 11.34 -5.41
N LEU A 71 2.91 10.68 -6.50
CA LEU A 71 4.27 10.82 -7.04
C LEU A 71 4.65 12.27 -7.33
N LYS A 72 3.71 13.07 -7.88
CA LYS A 72 3.97 14.48 -8.18
C LYS A 72 4.28 15.29 -6.92
N GLN A 73 3.49 15.08 -5.87
CA GLN A 73 3.71 15.73 -4.59
C GLN A 73 5.06 15.31 -4.01
N ARG A 74 5.36 14.00 -4.03
CA ARG A 74 6.62 13.47 -3.51
C ARG A 74 7.84 14.06 -4.20
N VAL A 75 7.83 14.12 -5.54
CA VAL A 75 8.93 14.70 -6.33
C VAL A 75 9.05 16.21 -6.06
N HIS A 76 7.93 16.93 -6.02
CA HIS A 76 7.93 18.35 -5.71
C HIS A 76 8.55 18.63 -4.33
N GLU A 77 8.13 17.89 -3.30
CA GLU A 77 8.65 18.06 -1.94
C GLU A 77 10.15 17.78 -1.85
N ILE A 78 10.68 16.81 -2.60
CA ILE A 78 12.11 16.52 -2.66
C ILE A 78 12.88 17.63 -3.37
N LEU A 79 12.37 18.13 -4.50
CA LEU A 79 13.08 19.12 -5.31
C LEU A 79 12.98 20.54 -4.74
N ALA A 80 11.77 20.99 -4.42
CA ALA A 80 11.48 22.35 -3.98
C ALA A 80 11.45 22.49 -2.45
N GLY A 81 11.17 21.41 -1.72
CA GLY A 81 10.97 21.42 -0.28
C GLY A 81 9.50 21.38 0.13
N SER A 82 9.25 21.28 1.43
CA SER A 82 7.91 21.31 2.04
C SER A 82 7.92 22.20 3.29
N GLY A 83 6.76 22.47 3.90
CA GLY A 83 6.49 23.46 4.96
C GLY A 83 7.33 23.37 6.24
N GLY A 84 8.64 23.54 6.12
CA GLY A 84 9.65 23.44 7.18
C GLY A 84 11.10 23.29 6.68
N GLY A 85 11.35 23.07 5.38
CA GLY A 85 12.72 22.90 4.88
C GLY A 85 12.89 23.08 3.38
N ASN A 86 14.10 23.50 3.00
CA ASN A 86 14.51 23.66 1.60
C ASN A 86 14.70 22.30 0.92
N GLY A 87 14.28 22.18 -0.34
CA GLY A 87 14.53 20.98 -1.16
C GLY A 87 15.90 20.99 -1.84
N LEU A 88 16.14 19.93 -2.64
CA LEU A 88 17.40 19.71 -3.35
C LEU A 88 17.86 20.91 -4.19
N VAL A 89 16.95 21.54 -4.95
CA VAL A 89 17.30 22.65 -5.85
C VAL A 89 17.97 23.79 -5.09
N TYR A 90 17.40 24.16 -3.94
CA TYR A 90 17.97 25.22 -3.10
C TYR A 90 19.30 24.79 -2.48
N LYS A 91 19.39 23.57 -1.94
CA LYS A 91 20.59 23.07 -1.26
C LYS A 91 21.78 23.03 -2.20
N PHE A 92 21.58 22.55 -3.43
CA PHE A 92 22.62 22.57 -4.46
C PHE A 92 22.97 23.98 -4.92
N ALA A 93 21.98 24.86 -5.11
CA ALA A 93 22.22 26.23 -5.57
C ALA A 93 23.00 27.08 -4.56
N THR A 94 22.81 26.83 -3.26
CA THR A 94 23.45 27.61 -2.18
C THR A 94 24.61 26.88 -1.51
N ASN A 95 24.81 25.60 -1.82
CA ASN A 95 25.75 24.71 -1.15
C ASN A 95 25.55 24.69 0.39
N THR A 96 24.28 24.69 0.82
CA THR A 96 23.91 24.71 2.25
C THR A 96 22.96 23.58 2.62
N GLY A 97 23.06 23.15 3.87
CA GLY A 97 22.14 22.19 4.49
C GLY A 97 22.50 20.72 4.21
N PRO A 98 22.27 19.81 5.18
CA PRO A 98 22.46 18.39 4.97
C PRO A 98 21.38 17.82 4.02
N LEU A 99 21.76 16.78 3.27
CA LEU A 99 20.81 15.95 2.53
C LEU A 99 20.09 14.99 3.48
N THR A 100 18.78 14.89 3.32
CA THR A 100 17.93 13.92 4.02
C THR A 100 18.05 12.55 3.37
N GLN A 101 17.67 11.50 4.10
CA GLN A 101 17.66 10.13 3.57
C GLN A 101 16.79 9.99 2.30
N ASN A 102 15.66 10.68 2.25
CA ASN A 102 14.75 10.66 1.10
C ASN A 102 15.38 11.31 -0.14
N GLU A 103 16.12 12.40 0.07
CA GLU A 103 16.83 13.09 -1.01
C GLU A 103 18.00 12.26 -1.54
N MET A 104 18.77 11.61 -0.64
CA MET A 104 19.84 10.69 -1.04
C MET A 104 19.29 9.47 -1.80
N ALA A 105 18.20 8.87 -1.31
CA ALA A 105 17.56 7.74 -2.00
C ALA A 105 16.99 8.12 -3.37
N PHE A 106 16.51 9.36 -3.52
CA PHE A 106 16.05 9.87 -4.82
C PHE A 106 17.22 10.04 -5.81
N MET A 107 18.37 10.49 -5.32
CA MET A 107 19.57 10.66 -6.15
C MET A 107 20.25 9.34 -6.53
N ASP A 108 20.21 8.32 -5.65
CA ASP A 108 20.80 7.00 -5.90
C ASP A 108 20.02 6.20 -6.97
N GLY A 109 18.75 6.52 -7.17
CA GLY A 109 17.90 5.90 -8.18
C GLY A 109 17.91 6.56 -9.56
N LEU A 110 18.72 7.61 -9.77
CA LEU A 110 18.95 8.27 -11.06
C LEU A 110 20.07 7.59 -11.85
#